data_AF-A0A7M7GCR8-F1
#
_entry.id   AF-A0A7M7GCR8-F1
#
_cell.length_a   1.000
_cell.length_b   1.000
_cell.length_c   1.000
_cell.angle_alpha   90.00
_cell.angle_beta   90.00
_cell.angle_gamma   90.00
#
_symmetry.space_group_name_H-M   'P 1'
#
loop_
_entity.id
_entity.type
_entity.pdbx_description
1 polymer ?
#
loop_
_entity_poly.entity_id
_entity_poly.type
_entity_poly.pdbx_seq_one_letter_code
_entity_poly.pdbx_strand_id
1 'polypeptide(L)'
;MEIKHLNRAVDELKEAIANFPVGATTLDDFKPTDEKIIDIRKSLTALNARRLTLHAIIDSGISSNEPQGDLIKSFEKLNESSTNYLINSKTLKLCYQSRAIQDIVYKGAGTPEIQEKVKACLNKLFMVNDKMTAKNEKRKELVKKQYQLKKEFHHAIYHHQEVLQEKEARKNQHLQETNPDIVQLKEKINRSIAKIYTMKKLITNLIAAMSEHLQDNEELIDMLSKHKEVINLETIIELTQKQSSGNS
;
A
#
# COMPACT_ATOMS: atom_id res chain seq x y z
N MET A 1 -86.06 -0.12 3.68
CA MET A 1 -84.85 -0.36 4.51
C MET A 1 -83.81 -1.16 3.72
N GLU A 2 -84.24 -2.16 2.96
CA GLU A 2 -83.38 -3.08 2.18
C GLU A 2 -82.54 -2.41 1.09
N ILE A 3 -83.08 -1.45 0.33
CA ILE A 3 -82.35 -0.76 -0.75
C ILE A 3 -81.14 0.03 -0.20
N LYS A 4 -81.24 0.58 1.01
CA LYS A 4 -80.11 1.30 1.64
C LYS A 4 -79.01 0.33 2.10
N HIS A 5 -79.38 -0.86 2.57
CA HIS A 5 -78.40 -1.91 2.90
C HIS A 5 -77.74 -2.47 1.65
N LEU A 6 -78.48 -2.60 0.55
CA LEU A 6 -77.95 -3.04 -0.73
C LEU A 6 -76.93 -2.04 -1.29
N ASN A 7 -77.26 -0.74 -1.29
CA ASN A 7 -76.32 0.30 -1.75
C ASN A 7 -75.05 0.34 -0.90
N ARG A 8 -75.19 0.21 0.43
CA ARG A 8 -74.03 0.15 1.32
C ARG A 8 -73.17 -1.09 1.07
N ALA A 9 -73.77 -2.26 0.85
CA ALA A 9 -73.04 -3.48 0.51
C ALA A 9 -72.34 -3.37 -0.86
N VAL A 10 -72.94 -2.66 -1.82
CA VAL A 10 -72.33 -2.39 -3.13
C VAL A 10 -71.16 -1.42 -3.00
N ASP A 11 -71.26 -0.39 -2.15
CA ASP A 11 -70.17 0.54 -1.88
C ASP A 11 -69.00 -0.14 -1.13
N GLU A 12 -69.31 -0.95 -0.10
CA GLU A 12 -68.31 -1.76 0.62
C GLU A 12 -67.64 -2.79 -0.31
N LEU A 13 -68.39 -3.40 -1.23
CA LEU A 13 -67.84 -4.29 -2.26
C LEU A 13 -66.97 -3.53 -3.26
N LYS A 14 -67.36 -2.32 -3.66
CA LYS A 14 -66.59 -1.49 -4.58
C LYS A 14 -65.27 -1.03 -3.96
N GLU A 15 -65.28 -0.69 -2.67
CA GLU A 15 -64.07 -0.36 -1.91
C GLU A 15 -63.18 -1.59 -1.72
N ALA A 16 -63.77 -2.76 -1.42
CA ALA A 16 -63.04 -4.02 -1.32
C ALA A 16 -62.42 -4.46 -2.65
N ILE A 17 -63.10 -4.23 -3.79
CA ILE A 17 -62.59 -4.48 -5.13
C ILE A 17 -61.49 -3.48 -5.51
N ALA A 18 -61.63 -2.20 -5.15
CA ALA A 18 -60.61 -1.18 -5.39
C ALA A 18 -59.32 -1.45 -4.61
N ASN A 19 -59.43 -2.05 -3.43
CA ASN A 19 -58.30 -2.46 -2.59
C ASN A 19 -57.88 -3.92 -2.80
N PHE A 20 -58.56 -4.65 -3.69
CA PHE A 20 -58.18 -6.03 -4.00
C PHE A 20 -56.93 -5.99 -4.88
N PRO A 21 -55.79 -6.57 -4.45
CA PRO A 21 -54.57 -6.56 -5.25
C PRO A 21 -54.74 -7.53 -6.42
N VAL A 22 -55.36 -7.07 -7.50
CA VAL A 22 -55.46 -7.83 -8.75
C VAL A 22 -54.16 -7.62 -9.52
N GLY A 23 -53.19 -8.50 -9.25
CA GLY A 23 -51.92 -8.55 -9.97
C GLY A 23 -50.78 -7.74 -9.33
N ALA A 24 -49.59 -7.93 -9.89
CA ALA A 24 -48.37 -7.21 -9.55
C ALA A 24 -48.58 -5.71 -9.72
N THR A 25 -48.72 -4.97 -8.62
CA THR A 25 -48.94 -3.52 -8.63
C THR A 25 -47.61 -2.75 -8.60
N THR A 26 -46.53 -3.42 -8.19
CA THR A 26 -45.19 -2.84 -8.15
C THR A 26 -44.21 -3.62 -9.03
N LEU A 27 -43.16 -2.95 -9.51
CA LEU A 27 -42.09 -3.58 -10.28
C LEU A 27 -41.43 -4.73 -9.48
N ASP A 28 -41.44 -4.63 -8.15
CA ASP A 28 -40.93 -5.67 -7.25
C ASP A 28 -41.77 -6.94 -7.26
N ASP A 29 -43.07 -6.88 -7.56
CA ASP A 29 -43.94 -8.06 -7.59
C ASP A 29 -43.55 -9.04 -8.71
N PHE A 30 -42.91 -8.54 -9.78
CA PHE A 30 -42.37 -9.34 -10.87
C PHE A 30 -41.03 -10.02 -10.56
N LYS A 31 -40.37 -9.67 -9.45
CA LYS A 31 -39.08 -10.30 -9.10
C LYS A 31 -39.26 -11.78 -8.76
N PRO A 32 -38.34 -12.65 -9.20
CA PRO A 32 -38.26 -14.02 -8.72
C PRO A 32 -38.19 -14.08 -7.20
N THR A 33 -38.82 -15.10 -6.61
CA THR A 33 -38.89 -15.27 -5.14
C THR A 33 -37.50 -15.26 -4.49
N ASP A 34 -36.48 -15.80 -5.16
CA ASP A 34 -35.09 -15.80 -4.68
C ASP A 34 -34.49 -14.39 -4.56
N GLU A 35 -34.78 -13.50 -5.51
CA GLU A 35 -34.32 -12.11 -5.47
C GLU A 35 -35.03 -11.32 -4.38
N LYS A 36 -36.35 -11.54 -4.21
CA LYS A 36 -37.11 -10.96 -3.09
C LYS A 36 -36.53 -11.37 -1.74
N ILE A 37 -36.15 -12.64 -1.58
CA ILE A 37 -35.50 -13.13 -0.37
C ILE A 37 -34.14 -12.45 -0.12
N ILE A 38 -33.34 -12.25 -1.18
CA ILE A 38 -32.05 -11.56 -1.09
C ILE A 38 -32.25 -10.09 -0.67
N ASP A 39 -33.20 -9.39 -1.27
CA ASP A 39 -33.47 -7.98 -0.99
C ASP A 39 -33.98 -7.77 0.44
N ILE A 40 -34.89 -8.64 0.92
CA ILE A 40 -35.36 -8.63 2.31
C ILE A 40 -34.19 -8.89 3.27
N ARG A 41 -33.30 -9.86 2.97
CA ARG A 41 -32.12 -10.13 3.81
C ARG A 41 -31.16 -8.93 3.88
N LYS A 42 -30.96 -8.22 2.77
CA LYS A 42 -30.15 -6.98 2.74
C LYS A 42 -30.78 -5.88 3.60
N SER A 43 -32.09 -5.66 3.43
CA SER A 43 -32.85 -4.67 4.22
C SER A 43 -32.79 -4.98 5.72
N LEU A 44 -33.00 -6.25 6.10
CA LEU A 44 -32.89 -6.70 7.49
C LEU A 44 -31.48 -6.49 8.06
N THR A 45 -30.45 -6.72 7.25
CA THR A 45 -29.05 -6.47 7.66
C THR A 45 -28.80 -5.00 7.93
N ALA A 46 -29.30 -4.11 7.05
CA ALA A 46 -29.18 -2.66 7.23
C ALA A 46 -29.94 -2.17 8.47
N LEU A 47 -31.16 -2.67 8.70
CA LEU A 47 -31.95 -2.36 9.89
C LEU A 47 -31.27 -2.84 11.18
N ASN A 48 -30.73 -4.06 11.18
CA ASN A 48 -29.97 -4.58 12.32
C ASN A 48 -28.73 -3.73 12.63
N ALA A 49 -27.98 -3.32 11.60
CA ALA A 49 -26.84 -2.43 11.77
C ALA A 49 -27.28 -1.09 12.37
N ARG A 50 -28.33 -0.47 11.83
CA ARG A 50 -28.89 0.78 12.37
C ARG A 50 -29.32 0.65 13.82
N ARG A 51 -29.98 -0.46 14.19
CA ARG A 51 -30.37 -0.76 15.57
C ARG A 51 -29.17 -0.82 16.50
N LEU A 52 -28.09 -1.51 16.09
CA LEU A 52 -26.86 -1.61 16.87
C LEU A 52 -26.18 -0.25 17.05
N THR A 53 -26.10 0.57 15.99
CA THR A 53 -25.54 1.92 16.07
C THR A 53 -26.35 2.80 17.04
N LEU A 54 -27.69 2.74 16.96
CA LEU A 54 -28.55 3.51 17.86
C LEU A 54 -28.38 3.08 19.32
N HIS A 55 -28.29 1.77 19.59
CA HIS A 55 -27.98 1.28 20.93
C HIS A 55 -26.62 1.78 21.42
N ALA A 56 -25.57 1.68 20.60
CA ALA A 56 -24.24 2.17 20.97
C ALA A 56 -24.23 3.68 21.27
N ILE A 57 -24.97 4.49 20.50
CA ILE A 57 -25.14 5.93 20.76
C ILE A 57 -25.82 6.16 22.12
N ILE A 58 -26.92 5.45 22.39
CA ILE A 58 -27.65 5.54 23.66
C ILE A 58 -26.73 5.14 24.83
N ASP A 59 -26.05 3.99 24.72
CA ASP A 59 -25.15 3.46 25.75
C ASP A 59 -23.97 4.40 26.01
N SER A 60 -23.42 5.04 24.95
CA SER A 60 -22.35 6.04 25.08
C SER A 60 -22.81 7.33 25.77
N GLY A 61 -24.08 7.71 25.60
CA GLY A 61 -24.66 8.88 26.26
C GLY A 61 -25.03 8.64 27.72
N ILE A 62 -25.22 7.38 28.13
CA ILE A 62 -25.55 6.97 29.50
C ILE A 62 -24.28 6.77 30.35
N SER A 63 -23.14 6.46 29.73
CA SER A 63 -21.87 6.27 30.42
C SER A 63 -21.26 7.60 30.89
N SER A 64 -21.45 7.96 32.16
CA SER A 64 -20.79 9.11 32.81
C SER A 64 -19.31 8.88 33.15
N ASN A 65 -18.73 7.75 32.77
CA ASN A 65 -17.33 7.45 33.03
C ASN A 65 -16.43 8.20 32.07
N GLU A 66 -15.55 9.05 32.59
CA GLU A 66 -14.46 9.64 31.81
C GLU A 66 -13.63 8.52 31.16
N PRO A 67 -13.26 8.64 29.87
CA PRO A 67 -12.50 7.62 29.18
C PRO A 67 -11.13 7.43 29.86
N GLN A 68 -10.99 6.34 30.62
CA GLN A 68 -9.72 5.97 31.24
C GLN A 68 -8.84 5.24 30.21
N GLY A 69 -7.76 5.90 29.78
CA GLY A 69 -6.71 5.28 28.99
C GLY A 69 -6.16 6.17 27.88
N ASP A 70 -5.04 5.74 27.31
CA ASP A 70 -4.47 6.36 26.12
C ASP A 70 -5.36 6.03 24.91
N LEU A 71 -5.90 7.08 24.28
CA LEU A 71 -6.78 6.99 23.12
C LEU A 71 -6.09 6.24 21.96
N ILE A 72 -4.78 6.46 21.79
CA ILE A 72 -4.01 5.86 20.68
C ILE A 72 -3.92 4.35 20.88
N LYS A 73 -3.55 3.90 22.08
CA LYS A 73 -3.48 2.46 22.41
C LYS A 73 -4.85 1.77 22.36
N SER A 74 -5.90 2.48 22.75
CA SER A 74 -7.27 1.96 22.72
C SER A 74 -7.76 1.79 21.28
N PHE A 75 -7.42 2.74 20.40
CA PHE A 75 -7.70 2.67 18.97
C PHE A 75 -6.92 1.54 18.27
N GLU A 76 -5.64 1.39 18.58
CA GLU A 76 -4.82 0.27 18.06
C GLU A 76 -5.41 -1.08 18.46
N LYS A 77 -5.77 -1.25 19.74
CA LYS A 77 -6.40 -2.48 20.24
C LYS A 77 -7.77 -2.75 19.59
N LEU A 78 -8.56 -1.71 19.35
CA LEU A 78 -9.83 -1.83 18.63
C LEU A 78 -9.60 -2.26 17.18
N ASN A 79 -8.61 -1.68 16.50
CA ASN A 79 -8.28 -2.00 15.12
C ASN A 79 -7.76 -3.45 15.00
N GLU A 80 -6.90 -3.87 15.92
CA GLU A 80 -6.43 -5.26 16.01
C GLU A 80 -7.59 -6.23 16.24
N SER A 81 -8.44 -5.96 17.24
CA SER A 81 -9.61 -6.79 17.55
C SER A 81 -10.59 -6.86 16.37
N SER A 82 -10.83 -5.74 15.69
CA SER A 82 -11.72 -5.67 14.52
C SER A 82 -11.15 -6.44 13.34
N THR A 83 -9.85 -6.32 13.09
CA THR A 83 -9.15 -7.07 12.03
C THR A 83 -9.19 -8.56 12.33
N ASN A 84 -8.90 -8.96 13.56
CA ASN A 84 -8.96 -10.36 13.99
C ASN A 84 -10.37 -10.93 13.88
N TYR A 85 -11.40 -10.17 14.29
CA TYR A 85 -12.80 -10.57 14.13
C TYR A 85 -13.17 -10.75 12.65
N LEU A 86 -12.76 -9.81 11.78
CA LEU A 86 -13.03 -9.89 10.35
C LEU A 86 -12.35 -11.12 9.70
N ILE A 87 -11.09 -11.37 10.06
CA ILE A 87 -10.33 -12.55 9.61
C ILE A 87 -11.03 -13.82 10.08
N ASN A 88 -11.39 -13.90 11.37
CA ASN A 88 -12.04 -15.06 11.96
C ASN A 88 -13.41 -15.32 11.34
N SER A 89 -14.22 -14.28 11.14
CA SER A 89 -15.54 -14.36 10.49
C SER A 89 -15.44 -14.87 9.05
N LYS A 90 -14.50 -14.33 8.26
CA LYS A 90 -14.24 -14.82 6.90
C LYS A 90 -13.75 -16.27 6.91
N THR A 91 -12.86 -16.62 7.83
CA THR A 91 -12.33 -17.98 7.98
C THR A 91 -13.44 -18.96 8.32
N LEU A 92 -14.28 -18.65 9.31
CA LEU A 92 -15.44 -19.47 9.68
C LEU A 92 -16.39 -19.65 8.50
N LYS A 93 -16.70 -18.58 7.77
CA LYS A 93 -17.55 -18.66 6.57
C LYS A 93 -16.97 -19.62 5.53
N LEU A 94 -15.68 -19.52 5.25
CA LEU A 94 -15.00 -20.42 4.31
C LEU A 94 -15.00 -21.87 4.82
N CYS A 95 -14.80 -22.09 6.13
CA CYS A 95 -14.88 -23.42 6.74
C CYS A 95 -16.28 -24.02 6.61
N TYR A 96 -17.34 -23.25 6.85
CA TYR A 96 -18.72 -23.71 6.67
C TYR A 96 -19.02 -24.03 5.20
N GLN A 97 -18.55 -23.20 4.27
CA GLN A 97 -18.70 -23.46 2.83
C GLN A 97 -17.93 -24.71 2.41
N SER A 98 -16.71 -24.90 2.91
CA SER A 98 -15.90 -26.10 2.67
C SER A 98 -16.58 -27.35 3.22
N ARG A 99 -17.14 -27.28 4.43
CA ARG A 99 -17.92 -28.37 5.03
C ARG A 99 -19.17 -28.68 4.20
N ALA A 100 -19.90 -27.67 3.73
CA ALA A 100 -21.06 -27.87 2.86
C ALA A 100 -20.65 -28.56 1.55
N ILE A 101 -19.52 -28.18 0.94
CA ILE A 101 -18.97 -28.84 -0.25
C ILE A 101 -18.61 -30.30 0.07
N GLN A 102 -17.98 -30.59 1.21
CA GLN A 102 -17.68 -31.96 1.63
C GLN A 102 -18.95 -32.79 1.86
N ASP A 103 -19.97 -32.21 2.48
CA ASP A 103 -21.25 -32.87 2.72
C ASP A 103 -21.98 -33.18 1.40
N ILE A 104 -21.89 -32.29 0.40
CA ILE A 104 -22.41 -32.53 -0.96
C ILE A 104 -21.64 -33.67 -1.63
N VAL A 105 -20.31 -33.68 -1.57
CA VAL A 105 -19.47 -34.65 -2.30
C VAL A 105 -19.44 -36.04 -1.66
N TYR A 106 -19.42 -36.13 -0.33
CA TYR A 106 -19.18 -37.39 0.39
C TYR A 106 -20.36 -37.88 1.22
N LYS A 107 -21.30 -37.02 1.63
CA LYS A 107 -22.45 -37.41 2.46
C LYS A 107 -23.79 -37.40 1.72
N GLY A 108 -23.78 -37.19 0.41
CA GLY A 108 -24.96 -37.31 -0.43
C GLY A 108 -26.02 -36.23 -0.21
N ALA A 109 -25.65 -35.08 0.35
CA ALA A 109 -26.60 -33.99 0.67
C ALA A 109 -27.18 -33.25 -0.57
N GLY A 110 -26.84 -33.67 -1.79
CA GLY A 110 -27.30 -33.05 -3.04
C GLY A 110 -27.67 -34.08 -4.11
N THR A 111 -28.34 -33.62 -5.17
CA THR A 111 -28.69 -34.48 -6.32
C THR A 111 -27.44 -35.00 -7.04
N PRO A 112 -27.50 -36.18 -7.69
CA PRO A 112 -26.34 -36.80 -8.35
C PRO A 112 -25.64 -35.87 -9.36
N GLU A 113 -26.42 -35.08 -10.10
CA GLU A 113 -25.91 -34.10 -11.06
C GLU A 113 -25.09 -32.98 -10.42
N ILE A 114 -25.50 -32.50 -9.23
CA ILE A 114 -24.79 -31.47 -8.47
C ILE A 114 -23.47 -32.05 -7.92
N GLN A 115 -23.48 -33.30 -7.45
CA GLN A 115 -22.28 -33.96 -6.95
C GLN A 115 -21.21 -34.09 -8.04
N GLU A 116 -21.60 -34.50 -9.25
CA GLU A 116 -20.69 -34.64 -10.38
C GLU A 116 -20.10 -33.28 -10.80
N LYS A 117 -20.94 -32.24 -10.90
CA LYS A 117 -20.49 -30.87 -11.20
C LYS A 117 -19.52 -30.33 -10.14
N VAL A 118 -19.82 -30.52 -8.86
CA VAL A 118 -18.96 -30.08 -7.75
C VAL A 118 -17.63 -30.84 -7.77
N LYS A 119 -17.65 -32.15 -8.02
CA LYS A 119 -16.42 -32.98 -8.14
C LYS A 119 -15.54 -32.53 -9.31
N ALA A 120 -16.14 -32.24 -10.47
CA ALA A 120 -15.42 -31.71 -11.62
C ALA A 120 -14.79 -30.33 -11.34
N CYS A 121 -15.53 -29.45 -10.66
CA CYS A 121 -15.03 -28.15 -10.23
C CYS A 121 -13.89 -28.26 -9.22
N LEU A 122 -14.00 -29.14 -8.22
CA LEU A 122 -12.94 -29.42 -7.25
C LEU A 122 -11.68 -29.92 -7.93
N ASN A 123 -11.78 -30.88 -8.84
CA ASN A 123 -10.62 -31.39 -9.57
C ASN A 123 -9.91 -30.29 -10.37
N LYS A 124 -10.65 -29.42 -11.05
CA LYS A 124 -10.08 -28.26 -11.75
C LYS A 124 -9.39 -27.30 -10.79
N LEU A 125 -10.01 -27.01 -9.64
CA LEU A 125 -9.44 -26.17 -8.59
C LEU A 125 -8.13 -26.74 -8.04
N PHE A 126 -8.09 -28.04 -7.74
CA PHE A 126 -6.88 -28.72 -7.29
C PHE A 126 -5.77 -28.65 -8.34
N MET A 127 -6.06 -28.96 -9.61
CA MET A 127 -5.07 -28.86 -10.68
C MET A 127 -4.50 -27.44 -10.84
N VAL A 128 -5.34 -26.40 -10.71
CA VAL A 128 -4.88 -25.01 -10.77
C VAL A 128 -4.03 -24.68 -9.55
N ASN A 129 -4.43 -25.13 -8.36
CA ASN A 129 -3.68 -24.91 -7.13
C ASN A 129 -2.30 -25.58 -7.17
N ASP A 130 -2.22 -26.82 -7.66
CA ASP A 130 -0.95 -27.54 -7.81
C ASP A 130 -0.01 -26.81 -8.78
N LYS A 131 -0.53 -26.36 -9.92
CA LYS A 131 0.22 -25.53 -10.89
C LYS A 131 0.70 -24.23 -10.26
N MET A 132 -0.14 -23.58 -9.45
CA MET A 132 0.22 -22.33 -8.77
C MET A 132 1.29 -22.57 -7.72
N THR A 133 1.18 -23.66 -6.96
CA THR A 133 2.14 -24.05 -5.92
C THR A 133 3.50 -24.37 -6.53
N ALA A 134 3.54 -25.16 -7.59
CA ALA A 134 4.78 -25.47 -8.33
C ALA A 134 5.45 -24.19 -8.89
N LYS A 135 4.67 -23.26 -9.44
CA LYS A 135 5.20 -21.94 -9.87
C LYS A 135 5.76 -21.13 -8.70
N ASN A 136 5.11 -21.19 -7.54
CA ASN A 136 5.54 -20.46 -6.35
C ASN A 136 6.83 -21.04 -5.76
N GLU A 137 6.99 -22.36 -5.78
CA GLU A 137 8.24 -23.03 -5.38
C GLU A 137 9.39 -22.63 -6.31
N LYS A 138 9.19 -22.71 -7.63
CA LYS A 138 10.18 -22.25 -8.61
C LYS A 138 10.53 -20.77 -8.41
N ARG A 139 9.55 -19.92 -8.08
CA ARG A 139 9.78 -18.51 -7.74
C ARG A 139 10.67 -18.37 -6.51
N LYS A 140 10.39 -19.13 -5.43
CA LYS A 140 11.21 -19.11 -4.21
C LYS A 140 12.66 -19.52 -4.49
N GLU A 141 12.87 -20.55 -5.32
CA GLU A 141 14.21 -20.97 -5.74
C GLU A 141 14.95 -19.90 -6.54
N LEU A 142 14.28 -19.25 -7.50
CA LEU A 142 14.85 -18.17 -8.28
C LEU A 142 15.23 -16.97 -7.41
N VAL A 143 14.40 -16.62 -6.43
CA VAL A 143 14.70 -15.54 -5.47
C VAL A 143 15.93 -15.90 -4.64
N LYS A 144 16.06 -17.14 -4.18
CA LYS A 144 17.28 -17.60 -3.47
C LYS A 144 18.52 -17.49 -4.35
N LYS A 145 18.44 -17.94 -5.61
CA LYS A 145 19.55 -17.82 -6.57
C LYS A 145 19.93 -16.36 -6.84
N GLN A 146 18.93 -15.49 -7.04
CA GLN A 146 19.15 -14.05 -7.24
C GLN A 146 19.84 -13.43 -6.02
N TYR A 147 19.42 -13.78 -4.81
CA TYR A 147 20.04 -13.29 -3.59
C TYR A 147 21.51 -13.72 -3.48
N GLN A 148 21.78 -14.99 -3.77
CA GLN A 148 23.14 -15.53 -3.74
C GLN A 148 24.04 -14.84 -4.78
N LEU A 149 23.58 -14.67 -6.02
CA LEU A 149 24.32 -13.97 -7.06
C LEU A 149 24.56 -12.50 -6.68
N LYS A 150 23.57 -11.83 -6.08
CA LYS A 150 23.73 -10.47 -5.57
C LYS A 150 24.84 -10.40 -4.51
N LYS A 151 24.90 -11.37 -3.60
CA LYS A 151 25.95 -11.46 -2.58
C LYS A 151 27.34 -11.63 -3.21
N GLU A 152 27.46 -12.56 -4.17
CA GLU A 152 28.71 -12.80 -4.91
C GLU A 152 29.17 -11.55 -5.66
N PHE A 153 28.25 -10.86 -6.33
CA PHE A 153 28.54 -9.62 -7.04
C PHE A 153 29.04 -8.51 -6.09
N HIS A 154 28.40 -8.33 -4.93
CA HIS A 154 28.88 -7.35 -3.95
C HIS A 154 30.28 -7.73 -3.45
N HIS A 155 30.52 -9.00 -3.16
CA HIS A 155 31.83 -9.46 -2.72
C HIS A 155 32.92 -9.21 -3.78
N ALA A 156 32.63 -9.49 -5.06
CA ALA A 156 33.54 -9.21 -6.16
C ALA A 156 33.83 -7.72 -6.33
N ILE A 157 32.84 -6.85 -6.15
CA ILE A 157 33.04 -5.39 -6.16
C ILE A 157 33.97 -4.96 -5.02
N TYR A 158 33.72 -5.44 -3.80
CA TYR A 158 34.55 -5.10 -2.64
C TYR A 158 36.00 -5.56 -2.84
N HIS A 159 36.20 -6.79 -3.28
CA HIS A 159 37.54 -7.31 -3.58
C HIS A 159 38.23 -6.49 -4.67
N HIS A 160 37.51 -6.08 -5.73
CA HIS A 160 38.10 -5.21 -6.75
C HIS A 160 38.48 -3.83 -6.19
N GLN A 161 37.66 -3.25 -5.31
CA GLN A 161 37.97 -1.98 -4.65
C GLN A 161 39.22 -2.09 -3.77
N GLU A 162 39.37 -3.17 -3.01
CA GLU A 162 40.58 -3.45 -2.22
C GLU A 162 41.82 -3.52 -3.13
N VAL A 163 41.76 -4.26 -4.24
CA VAL A 163 42.87 -4.35 -5.20
C VAL A 163 43.23 -2.98 -5.79
N LEU A 164 42.24 -2.12 -6.07
CA LEU A 164 42.50 -0.76 -6.54
C LEU A 164 43.21 0.08 -5.49
N GLN A 165 42.76 0.01 -4.23
CA GLN A 165 43.38 0.73 -3.12
C GLN A 165 44.82 0.28 -2.89
N GLU A 166 45.11 -1.02 -2.96
CA GLU A 166 46.47 -1.54 -2.86
C GLU A 166 47.38 -1.06 -4.01
N LYS A 167 46.86 -1.04 -5.25
CA LYS A 167 47.60 -0.53 -6.41
C LYS A 167 47.89 0.96 -6.26
N GLU A 168 46.92 1.73 -5.79
CA GLU A 168 47.10 3.16 -5.54
C GLU A 168 48.11 3.42 -4.41
N ALA A 169 48.04 2.66 -3.32
CA ALA A 169 48.98 2.75 -2.21
C ALA A 169 50.42 2.47 -2.69
N ARG A 170 50.63 1.38 -3.44
CA ARG A 170 51.94 1.05 -4.03
C ARG A 170 52.45 2.14 -4.97
N LYS A 171 51.58 2.68 -5.83
CA LYS A 171 51.95 3.77 -6.75
C LYS A 171 52.32 5.05 -5.99
N ASN A 172 51.57 5.40 -4.94
CA ASN A 172 51.85 6.57 -4.12
C ASN A 172 53.16 6.40 -3.33
N GLN A 173 53.45 5.21 -2.81
CA GLN A 173 54.69 4.90 -2.12
C GLN A 173 55.90 5.03 -3.06
N HIS A 174 55.80 4.47 -4.27
CA HIS A 174 56.84 4.61 -5.28
C HIS A 174 57.04 6.06 -5.74
N LEU A 175 55.95 6.84 -5.87
CA LEU A 175 56.02 8.27 -6.17
C LEU A 175 56.65 9.08 -5.03
N GLN A 176 56.40 8.74 -3.77
CA GLN A 176 57.05 9.36 -2.61
C GLN A 176 58.57 9.13 -2.61
N GLU A 177 59.00 7.92 -2.96
CA GLU A 177 60.41 7.56 -3.04
C GLU A 177 61.13 8.23 -4.22
N THR A 178 60.44 8.38 -5.36
CA THR A 178 61.06 8.84 -6.62
C THR A 178 60.95 10.35 -6.84
N ASN A 179 59.89 11.01 -6.37
CA ASN A 179 59.65 12.45 -6.56
C ASN A 179 58.80 13.07 -5.42
N PRO A 180 59.42 13.51 -4.32
CA PRO A 180 58.71 13.99 -3.13
C PRO A 180 57.91 15.29 -3.36
N ASP A 181 58.39 16.17 -4.25
CA ASP A 181 57.74 17.47 -4.51
C ASP A 181 56.36 17.32 -5.18
N ILE A 182 56.20 16.31 -6.04
CA ILE A 182 54.92 16.01 -6.70
C ILE A 182 53.88 15.52 -5.68
N VAL A 183 54.31 14.82 -4.64
CA VAL A 183 53.42 14.32 -3.57
C VAL A 183 52.92 15.48 -2.71
N GLN A 184 53.77 16.45 -2.38
CA GLN A 184 53.34 17.66 -1.66
C GLN A 184 52.35 18.49 -2.48
N LEU A 185 52.55 18.59 -3.79
CA LEU A 185 51.62 19.29 -4.67
C LEU A 185 50.27 18.56 -4.75
N LYS A 186 50.28 17.22 -4.86
CA LYS A 186 49.06 16.39 -4.85
C LYS A 186 48.27 16.56 -3.55
N GLU A 187 48.94 16.59 -2.40
CA GLU A 187 48.29 16.86 -1.11
C GLU A 187 47.65 18.25 -1.05
N LYS A 188 48.36 19.29 -1.53
CA LYS A 188 47.82 20.65 -1.58
C LYS A 188 46.56 20.71 -2.45
N ILE A 189 46.58 20.07 -3.62
CA ILE A 189 45.42 19.99 -4.51
C ILE A 189 44.27 19.22 -3.84
N ASN A 190 44.53 18.09 -3.20
CA ASN A 190 43.51 17.31 -2.48
C ASN A 190 42.88 18.09 -1.33
N ARG A 191 43.67 18.87 -0.57
CA ARG A 191 43.14 19.76 0.48
C ARG A 191 42.24 20.85 -0.12
N SER A 192 42.61 21.41 -1.26
CA SER A 192 41.77 22.39 -1.97
C SER A 192 40.47 21.76 -2.48
N ILE A 193 40.51 20.57 -3.07
CA ILE A 193 39.32 19.83 -3.50
C ILE A 193 38.41 19.50 -2.31
N ALA A 194 38.96 19.05 -1.18
CA ALA A 194 38.20 18.75 0.03
C ALA A 194 37.50 20.01 0.60
N LYS A 195 38.18 21.16 0.57
CA LYS A 195 37.57 22.46 0.91
C LYS A 195 36.43 22.81 -0.03
N ILE A 196 36.61 22.66 -1.34
CA ILE A 196 35.54 22.90 -2.34
C ILE A 196 34.35 21.98 -2.07
N TYR A 197 34.56 20.70 -1.76
CA TYR A 197 33.49 19.75 -1.51
C TYR A 197 32.71 20.07 -0.22
N THR A 198 33.43 20.51 0.82
CA THR A 198 32.83 20.93 2.09
C THR A 198 32.02 22.21 1.90
N MET A 199 32.55 23.16 1.14
CA MET A 199 31.86 24.40 0.78
C MET A 199 30.61 24.13 -0.06
N LYS A 200 30.70 23.22 -1.05
CA LYS A 200 29.53 22.75 -1.82
C LYS A 200 28.46 22.15 -0.92
N LYS A 201 28.85 21.27 0.02
CA LYS A 201 27.92 20.63 0.96
C LYS A 201 27.27 21.65 1.91
N LEU A 202 28.04 22.62 2.39
CA LEU A 202 27.52 23.74 3.19
C LEU A 202 26.51 24.58 2.40
N ILE A 203 26.81 24.92 1.14
CA ILE A 203 25.89 25.64 0.25
C ILE A 203 24.63 24.82 0.00
N THR A 204 24.73 23.52 -0.27
CA THR A 204 23.54 22.66 -0.48
C THR A 204 22.69 22.56 0.78
N ASN A 205 23.30 22.42 1.95
CA ASN A 205 22.58 22.38 3.23
C ASN A 205 21.95 23.75 3.56
N LEU A 206 22.64 24.85 3.25
CA LEU A 206 22.12 26.20 3.41
C LEU A 206 20.90 26.43 2.50
N ILE A 207 20.97 26.03 1.22
CA ILE A 207 19.85 26.10 0.28
C ILE A 207 18.68 25.23 0.76
N ALA A 208 18.95 24.02 1.28
CA ALA A 208 17.91 23.14 1.81
C ALA A 208 17.27 23.69 3.09
N ALA A 209 18.03 24.35 3.97
CA ALA A 209 17.51 24.96 5.19
C ALA A 209 16.77 26.28 4.94
N MET A 210 17.16 27.03 3.91
CA MET A 210 16.54 28.29 3.52
C MET A 210 15.48 28.12 2.43
N SER A 211 15.15 26.89 1.99
CA SER A 211 14.27 26.65 0.84
C SER A 211 12.88 27.28 0.99
N GLU A 212 12.39 27.35 2.24
CA GLU A 212 11.11 27.98 2.60
C GLU A 212 11.18 29.51 2.48
N HIS A 213 12.31 30.13 2.85
CA HIS A 213 12.57 31.58 2.73
C HIS A 213 13.11 32.03 1.37
N LEU A 214 13.61 31.09 0.56
CA LEU A 214 14.12 31.31 -0.80
C LEU A 214 12.98 31.49 -1.80
N GLN A 215 11.81 30.90 -1.56
CA GLN A 215 10.63 31.13 -2.41
C GLN A 215 10.08 32.55 -2.29
N ASP A 216 10.30 33.22 -1.16
CA ASP A 216 9.79 34.55 -0.87
C ASP A 216 10.73 35.69 -1.32
N ASN A 217 12.00 35.41 -1.65
CA ASN A 217 13.00 36.41 -2.03
C ASN A 217 13.62 36.15 -3.41
N GLU A 218 13.08 36.82 -4.43
CA GLU A 218 13.46 36.69 -5.85
C GLU A 218 14.94 37.06 -6.13
N GLU A 219 15.51 38.00 -5.36
CA GLU A 219 16.92 38.42 -5.47
C GLU A 219 17.92 37.33 -5.08
N LEU A 220 17.57 36.48 -4.10
CA LEU A 220 18.42 35.39 -3.62
C LEU A 220 18.46 34.23 -4.62
N ILE A 221 17.37 33.99 -5.34
CA ILE A 221 17.31 33.02 -6.44
C ILE A 221 18.19 33.50 -7.61
N ASP A 222 18.13 34.78 -7.96
CA ASP A 222 18.96 35.35 -9.03
C ASP A 222 20.46 35.27 -8.70
N MET A 223 20.84 35.58 -7.45
CA MET A 223 22.22 35.44 -6.94
C MET A 223 22.72 33.99 -7.00
N LEU A 224 21.89 33.01 -6.58
CA LEU A 224 22.23 31.58 -6.68
C LEU A 224 22.35 31.10 -8.13
N SER A 225 21.53 31.64 -9.04
CA SER A 225 21.62 31.33 -10.47
C SER A 225 22.95 31.80 -11.07
N LYS A 226 23.40 33.01 -10.69
CA LYS A 226 24.68 33.59 -11.14
C LYS A 226 25.88 32.81 -10.61
N HIS A 227 25.79 32.22 -9.42
CA HIS A 227 26.86 31.40 -8.84
C HIS A 227 26.85 29.93 -9.27
N LYS A 228 25.79 29.45 -9.92
CA LYS A 228 25.70 28.08 -10.45
C LYS A 228 26.74 27.79 -11.54
N GLU A 229 27.15 28.81 -12.29
CA GLU A 229 28.07 28.69 -13.44
C GLU A 229 29.54 28.98 -13.12
N VAL A 230 29.87 29.41 -11.89
CA VAL A 230 31.22 29.89 -11.54
C VAL A 230 32.25 28.74 -11.38
N ILE A 231 31.83 27.48 -11.45
CA ILE A 231 32.73 26.33 -11.34
C ILE A 231 32.67 25.49 -12.61
N ASN A 232 33.11 26.06 -13.72
CA ASN A 232 33.53 25.29 -14.89
C ASN A 232 35.03 25.02 -14.83
N LEU A 233 35.45 23.93 -15.48
CA LEU A 233 36.85 23.48 -15.51
C LEU A 233 37.79 24.59 -16.02
N GLU A 234 37.30 25.42 -16.95
CA GLU A 234 37.99 26.60 -17.50
C GLU A 234 38.23 27.69 -16.45
N THR A 235 37.28 27.96 -15.56
CA THR A 235 37.43 28.95 -14.48
C THR A 235 38.45 28.50 -13.43
N ILE A 236 38.54 27.19 -13.19
CA ILE A 236 39.57 26.59 -12.33
C ILE A 236 40.96 26.74 -12.97
N ILE A 237 41.07 26.51 -14.30
CA ILE A 237 42.33 26.67 -15.06
C ILE A 237 42.81 28.14 -15.03
N GLU A 238 41.92 29.11 -15.24
CA GLU A 238 42.25 30.54 -15.19
C GLU A 238 42.73 31.01 -13.81
N LEU A 239 42.14 30.49 -12.72
CA LEU A 239 42.57 30.81 -11.35
C LEU A 239 43.96 30.24 -11.03
N THR A 240 44.28 29.05 -11.53
CA THR A 240 45.64 28.49 -11.41
C THR A 240 46.67 29.25 -12.24
N GLN A 241 46.32 29.73 -13.44
CA GLN A 241 47.24 30.49 -14.29
C GLN A 241 47.52 31.90 -13.75
N LYS A 242 46.53 32.57 -13.15
CA LYS A 242 46.72 33.89 -12.49
C LYS A 242 47.63 33.84 -11.27
N GLN A 243 47.71 32.72 -10.56
CA GLN A 243 48.66 32.57 -9.45
C GLN A 243 50.12 32.42 -9.91
N SER A 244 50.35 31.91 -11.11
CA SER A 244 51.70 31.78 -11.71
C SER A 244 52.23 33.06 -12.38
N SER A 245 51.38 34.05 -12.66
CA SER A 245 51.77 35.32 -13.30
C SER A 245 51.82 36.53 -12.35
N GLY A 246 51.56 36.32 -11.05
CA GLY A 246 51.68 37.34 -10.00
C GLY A 246 52.99 37.33 -9.21
N ASN A 247 53.96 36.49 -9.58
CA ASN A 247 55.30 36.43 -8.99
C ASN A 247 56.39 36.67 -10.07
N SER A 248 56.20 37.75 -10.84
CA SER A 248 57.24 38.35 -11.70
C SER A 248 57.32 39.84 -11.44
#